data_AF-A0A814FCK4-F1
#
_entry.id   AF-A0A814FCK4-F1
#
_cell.length_a   1.000
_cell.length_b   1.000
_cell.length_c   1.000
_cell.angle_alpha   90.00
_cell.angle_beta   90.00
_cell.angle_gamma   90.00
#
_symmetry.space_group_name_H-M   'P 1'
#
loop_
_entity.id
_entity.type
_entity.pdbx_description
1 polymer ?
#
loop_
_entity_poly.entity_id
_entity_poly.type
_entity_poly.pdbx_seq_one_letter_code
_entity_poly.pdbx_strand_id
1 'polypeptide(L)'
;MALVQQGKAIDEKLLNNYVNRELPTPTIDNINTLEDRLLRLLRSEQRSSTLCFRYNDLCALDTIQVDVEPEKKGIIIRHVEYAITSMRQNNKVLRRYNDFVALHELLTLKYPYRIIPILPPKKTVNVDKEFIEERRRALKRYIQILCRHPTISDTEIIKFFLTFRGESCGDNMKATYKNTLDEFSSEPRSLLNTNDNTDKFGEDSDGIKIFRISQTHMSFIHQQLSHVRECLISIHDKHSKNADDFTNIEKTFQALSSESTNIDRWATGSNDYWPTIQVGLADLPVEMSAISERIHEQCKRDDEVISDHLDMLIDLLQGYKDLCKRFEEALLSEQKAIQKANNQQQRRPTITTDTSTKNEINLDLLEKRNRHALKCVQIETQLIYANLEAFVYILSSLGNSQCKGSSDLLNIWKSFASKISQLGQNYINKSPIQRTHTIGLRK
;
A
#
# COMPACT_ATOMS: atom_id res chain seq x y z
N MET A 1 -26.00 -11.78 30.23
CA MET A 1 -25.32 -11.89 28.92
C MET A 1 -25.60 -13.21 28.21
N ALA A 2 -25.45 -14.38 28.86
CA ALA A 2 -25.72 -15.68 28.20
C ALA A 2 -27.16 -15.86 27.68
N LEU A 3 -28.18 -15.42 28.43
CA LEU A 3 -29.59 -15.47 27.98
C LEU A 3 -29.86 -14.57 26.76
N VAL A 4 -29.11 -13.47 26.64
CA VAL A 4 -29.18 -12.54 25.50
C VAL A 4 -28.47 -13.13 24.28
N GLN A 5 -27.34 -13.83 24.46
CA GLN A 5 -26.68 -14.61 23.40
C GLN A 5 -27.58 -15.74 22.87
N GLN A 6 -28.44 -16.30 23.71
CA GLN A 6 -29.45 -17.30 23.33
C GLN A 6 -30.73 -16.67 22.72
N GLY A 7 -30.74 -15.36 22.45
CA GLY A 7 -31.86 -14.66 21.82
C GLY A 7 -33.11 -14.51 22.70
N LYS A 8 -33.00 -14.70 24.02
CA LYS A 8 -34.13 -14.58 24.95
C LYS A 8 -34.20 -13.17 25.53
N ALA A 9 -35.38 -12.55 25.45
CA ALA A 9 -35.68 -11.30 26.16
C ALA A 9 -35.66 -11.55 27.68
N ILE A 10 -35.01 -10.65 28.43
CA ILE A 10 -34.91 -10.77 29.89
C ILE A 10 -36.22 -10.26 30.51
N ASP A 11 -36.96 -11.14 31.17
CA ASP A 11 -38.17 -10.84 31.97
C ASP A 11 -38.00 -11.48 33.37
N GLU A 12 -38.61 -10.87 34.39
CA GLU A 12 -38.58 -11.31 35.80
C GLU A 12 -39.06 -12.76 35.96
N LYS A 13 -40.03 -13.20 35.14
CA LYS A 13 -40.49 -14.60 35.11
C LYS A 13 -39.41 -15.58 34.64
N LEU A 14 -38.51 -15.13 33.76
CA LEU A 14 -37.43 -15.95 33.20
C LEU A 14 -36.28 -16.07 34.20
N LEU A 15 -36.06 -15.04 35.01
CA LEU A 15 -35.08 -15.03 36.11
C LEU A 15 -35.53 -15.90 37.31
N ASN A 16 -36.84 -15.94 37.60
CA ASN A 16 -37.40 -16.78 38.66
C ASN A 16 -37.17 -18.30 38.43
N ASN A 17 -36.94 -18.72 37.19
CA ASN A 17 -36.61 -20.12 36.87
C ASN A 17 -35.17 -20.53 37.26
N TYR A 18 -34.32 -19.57 37.64
CA TYR A 18 -32.91 -19.79 38.00
C TYR A 18 -32.61 -19.53 39.49
N VAL A 19 -33.64 -19.32 40.33
CA VAL A 19 -33.47 -19.01 41.77
C VAL A 19 -32.70 -20.09 42.54
N ASN A 20 -32.68 -21.34 42.04
CA ASN A 20 -31.92 -22.48 42.59
C ASN A 20 -31.12 -23.24 41.52
N ARG A 21 -30.74 -22.60 40.41
CA ARG A 21 -29.93 -23.22 39.34
C ARG A 21 -28.83 -22.25 38.91
N GLU A 22 -27.65 -22.79 38.59
CA GLU A 22 -26.57 -21.98 38.03
C GLU A 22 -27.02 -21.28 36.74
N LEU A 23 -26.75 -19.97 36.66
CA LEU A 23 -26.99 -19.19 35.46
C LEU A 23 -26.08 -19.70 34.35
N PRO A 24 -26.57 -19.78 33.10
CA PRO A 24 -25.73 -20.17 31.98
C PRO A 24 -24.53 -19.21 31.88
N THR A 25 -23.33 -19.77 31.87
CA THR A 25 -22.09 -19.04 31.62
C THR A 25 -22.04 -18.62 30.16
N PRO A 26 -21.76 -17.34 29.84
CA PRO A 26 -21.66 -16.91 28.46
C PRO A 26 -20.50 -17.64 27.77
N THR A 27 -20.77 -18.26 26.62
CA THR A 27 -19.70 -18.73 25.75
C THR A 27 -19.09 -17.51 25.08
N ILE A 28 -17.83 -17.27 25.41
CA ILE A 28 -17.02 -16.22 24.79
C ILE A 28 -16.40 -16.86 23.56
N ASP A 29 -17.03 -16.68 22.40
CA ASP A 29 -16.63 -17.34 21.15
C ASP A 29 -15.25 -16.93 20.64
N ASN A 30 -14.54 -15.99 21.30
CA ASN A 30 -13.21 -15.59 20.85
C ASN A 30 -12.36 -14.94 21.95
N ILE A 31 -11.82 -15.78 22.84
CA ILE A 31 -10.90 -15.37 23.92
C ILE A 31 -9.69 -14.61 23.35
N ASN A 32 -9.17 -15.06 22.20
CA ASN A 32 -8.04 -14.41 21.53
C ASN A 32 -8.35 -12.95 21.16
N THR A 33 -9.57 -12.62 20.72
CA THR A 33 -9.93 -11.24 20.34
C THR A 33 -10.13 -10.33 21.54
N LEU A 34 -10.53 -10.89 22.69
CA LEU A 34 -10.63 -10.17 23.95
C LEU A 34 -9.26 -9.97 24.61
N GLU A 35 -8.39 -10.98 24.58
CA GLU A 35 -7.00 -10.88 25.01
C GLU A 35 -6.24 -9.85 24.18
N ASP A 36 -6.44 -9.83 22.86
CA ASP A 36 -5.79 -8.86 21.98
C ASP A 36 -6.32 -7.44 22.21
N ARG A 37 -7.63 -7.30 22.50
CA ARG A 37 -8.22 -6.01 22.93
C ARG A 37 -7.74 -5.59 24.31
N LEU A 38 -7.65 -6.51 25.27
CA LEU A 38 -7.12 -6.25 26.61
C LEU A 38 -5.65 -5.89 26.57
N LEU A 39 -4.83 -6.56 25.76
CA LEU A 39 -3.43 -6.21 25.54
C LEU A 39 -3.29 -4.84 24.88
N ARG A 40 -4.15 -4.48 23.94
CA ARG A 40 -4.19 -3.12 23.35
C ARG A 40 -4.61 -2.07 24.38
N LEU A 41 -5.61 -2.37 25.22
CA LEU A 41 -6.06 -1.48 26.29
C LEU A 41 -4.99 -1.32 27.38
N LEU A 42 -4.38 -2.41 27.82
CA LEU A 42 -3.27 -2.42 28.79
C LEU A 42 -2.04 -1.68 28.25
N ARG A 43 -1.71 -1.83 26.95
CA ARG A 43 -0.65 -1.03 26.30
C ARG A 43 -1.01 0.46 26.22
N SER A 44 -2.29 0.79 26.00
CA SER A 44 -2.78 2.17 25.97
C SER A 44 -2.82 2.83 27.35
N GLU A 45 -3.07 2.05 28.41
CA GLU A 45 -3.15 2.53 29.79
C GLU A 45 -1.77 2.64 30.46
N GLN A 46 -0.76 1.85 30.06
CA GLN A 46 0.52 1.80 30.78
C GLN A 46 1.66 2.66 30.21
N ARG A 47 1.59 3.21 28.99
CA ARG A 47 2.66 4.08 28.43
C ARG A 47 2.13 5.16 27.48
N SER A 48 1.79 6.31 28.05
CA SER A 48 1.25 7.53 27.40
C SER A 48 1.94 7.92 26.07
N SER A 49 3.22 7.64 25.86
CA SER A 49 4.04 8.18 24.75
C SER A 49 4.55 7.18 23.71
N THR A 50 4.26 5.87 23.84
CA THR A 50 4.83 4.83 22.95
C THR A 50 3.75 4.04 22.21
N LEU A 51 3.87 3.90 20.89
CA LEU A 51 2.90 3.21 20.03
C LEU A 51 2.76 1.71 20.36
N CYS A 52 3.88 1.02 20.63
CA CYS A 52 3.92 -0.42 20.96
C CYS A 52 3.34 -1.37 19.88
N PHE A 53 3.50 -1.04 18.59
CA PHE A 53 3.17 -1.91 17.45
C PHE A 53 4.41 -2.19 16.59
N ARG A 54 4.55 -3.44 16.13
CA ARG A 54 5.47 -3.83 15.04
C ARG A 54 4.71 -3.99 13.73
N TYR A 55 5.42 -4.15 12.61
CA TYR A 55 4.78 -4.26 11.29
C TYR A 55 3.77 -5.40 11.20
N ASN A 56 4.11 -6.56 11.75
CA ASN A 56 3.22 -7.73 11.74
C ASN A 56 1.93 -7.48 12.53
N ASP A 57 2.02 -6.73 13.64
CA ASP A 57 0.85 -6.38 14.46
C ASP A 57 -0.10 -5.46 13.66
N LEU A 58 0.47 -4.50 12.90
CA LEU A 58 -0.30 -3.61 12.03
C LEU A 58 -0.95 -4.38 10.87
N CYS A 59 -0.23 -5.31 10.25
CA CYS A 59 -0.76 -6.17 9.20
C CYS A 59 -1.90 -7.07 9.68
N ALA A 60 -1.86 -7.49 10.96
CA ALA A 60 -2.90 -8.32 11.58
C ALA A 60 -4.18 -7.54 11.89
N LEU A 61 -4.17 -6.20 11.86
CA LEU A 61 -5.37 -5.39 12.11
C LEU A 61 -6.43 -5.61 11.04
N ASP A 62 -6.04 -5.56 9.76
CA ASP A 62 -6.90 -5.92 8.64
C ASP A 62 -6.08 -6.15 7.36
N THR A 63 -6.66 -6.92 6.44
CA THR A 63 -6.20 -7.09 5.07
C THR A 63 -7.35 -6.76 4.14
N ILE A 64 -7.12 -5.82 3.22
CA ILE A 64 -8.16 -5.32 2.31
C ILE A 64 -7.85 -5.76 0.88
N GLN A 65 -8.86 -6.31 0.21
CA GLN A 65 -8.86 -6.52 -1.23
C GLN A 65 -9.75 -5.49 -1.90
N VAL A 66 -9.33 -5.00 -3.07
CA VAL A 66 -10.10 -4.07 -3.88
C VAL A 66 -10.05 -4.51 -5.33
N ASP A 67 -11.21 -4.80 -5.89
CA ASP A 67 -11.37 -5.23 -7.28
C ASP A 67 -12.23 -4.23 -8.07
N VAL A 68 -12.02 -4.14 -9.38
CA VAL A 68 -12.88 -3.33 -10.26
C VAL A 68 -14.14 -4.12 -10.56
N GLU A 69 -15.31 -3.53 -10.32
CA GLU A 69 -16.55 -4.14 -10.78
C GLU A 69 -16.71 -3.89 -12.30
N PRO A 70 -16.88 -4.94 -13.13
CA PRO A 70 -16.89 -4.80 -14.58
C PRO A 70 -18.11 -4.04 -15.11
N GLU A 71 -19.21 -4.02 -14.36
CA GLU A 71 -20.43 -3.31 -14.73
C GLU A 71 -20.38 -1.83 -14.31
N LYS A 72 -20.44 -0.93 -15.29
CA LYS A 72 -20.64 0.51 -15.00
C LYS A 72 -22.09 0.75 -14.61
N LYS A 73 -22.35 1.13 -13.37
CA LYS A 73 -23.70 1.41 -12.85
C LYS A 73 -24.03 2.91 -12.88
N GLY A 74 -25.31 3.23 -12.73
CA GLY A 74 -25.86 4.59 -12.71
C GLY A 74 -26.83 4.87 -13.86
N ILE A 75 -28.05 5.32 -13.49
CA ILE A 75 -29.16 5.55 -14.43
C ILE A 75 -28.90 6.77 -15.33
N ILE A 76 -28.21 7.79 -14.81
CA ILE A 76 -27.95 9.07 -15.51
C ILE A 76 -26.46 9.26 -15.82
N ILE A 77 -25.55 8.81 -14.94
CA ILE A 77 -24.09 8.88 -15.14
C ILE A 77 -23.49 7.52 -14.80
N ARG A 78 -22.96 6.85 -15.82
CA ARG A 78 -22.20 5.60 -15.67
C ARG A 78 -20.94 5.87 -14.85
N HIS A 79 -20.80 5.21 -13.71
CA HIS A 79 -19.63 5.28 -12.84
C HIS A 79 -19.01 3.90 -12.64
N VAL A 80 -17.71 3.90 -12.31
CA VAL A 80 -16.97 2.69 -11.93
C VAL A 80 -17.11 2.51 -10.42
N GLU A 81 -17.50 1.30 -10.03
CA GLU A 81 -17.52 0.87 -8.63
C GLU A 81 -16.35 -0.07 -8.35
N TYR A 82 -15.90 -0.03 -7.11
CA TYR A 82 -14.82 -0.86 -6.59
C TYR A 82 -15.41 -1.77 -5.52
N ALA A 83 -15.19 -3.07 -5.68
CA ALA A 83 -15.52 -4.08 -4.69
C ALA A 83 -14.44 -4.11 -3.61
N ILE A 84 -14.78 -3.65 -2.41
CA ILE A 84 -13.89 -3.65 -1.25
C ILE A 84 -14.26 -4.84 -0.36
N THR A 85 -13.28 -5.70 -0.09
CA THR A 85 -13.42 -6.85 0.81
C THR A 85 -12.49 -6.68 2.00
N SER A 86 -13.06 -6.60 3.21
CA SER A 86 -12.30 -6.60 4.47
C SER A 86 -12.28 -8.02 5.04
N MET A 87 -11.09 -8.54 5.30
CA MET A 87 -10.92 -9.86 5.91
C MET A 87 -11.35 -9.84 7.37
N ARG A 88 -11.06 -8.76 8.11
CA ARG A 88 -11.47 -8.60 9.52
C ARG A 88 -12.99 -8.58 9.68
N GLN A 89 -13.70 -7.87 8.80
CA GLN A 89 -15.15 -7.73 8.87
C GLN A 89 -15.90 -8.85 8.13
N ASN A 90 -15.18 -9.72 7.41
CA ASN A 90 -15.73 -10.74 6.51
C ASN A 90 -16.88 -10.20 5.63
N ASN A 91 -16.68 -9.02 5.07
CA ASN A 91 -17.70 -8.28 4.33
C ASN A 91 -17.14 -7.75 3.01
N LYS A 92 -18.01 -7.76 1.99
CA LYS A 92 -17.77 -7.18 0.67
C LYS A 92 -18.77 -6.06 0.43
N VAL A 93 -18.29 -4.87 0.07
CA VAL A 93 -19.12 -3.69 -0.23
C VAL A 93 -18.67 -3.04 -1.53
N LEU A 94 -19.60 -2.39 -2.23
CA LEU A 94 -19.32 -1.63 -3.44
C LEU A 94 -19.18 -0.15 -3.10
N ARG A 95 -18.11 0.48 -3.58
CA ARG A 95 -17.84 1.91 -3.38
C ARG A 95 -17.40 2.56 -4.67
N ARG A 96 -17.92 3.75 -4.97
CA ARG A 96 -17.39 4.59 -6.05
C ARG A 96 -16.29 5.51 -5.52
N TYR A 97 -15.48 6.06 -6.42
CA TYR A 97 -14.41 7.00 -6.08
C TYR A 97 -14.89 8.17 -5.19
N ASN A 98 -16.08 8.73 -5.46
CA ASN A 98 -16.61 9.85 -4.67
C ASN A 98 -16.96 9.44 -3.22
N ASP A 99 -17.20 8.15 -2.93
CA ASP A 99 -17.41 7.70 -1.56
C ASP A 99 -16.08 7.74 -0.77
N PHE A 100 -14.95 7.44 -1.43
CA PHE A 100 -13.62 7.62 -0.84
C PHE A 100 -13.29 9.09 -0.58
N VAL A 101 -13.72 10.00 -1.48
CA VAL A 101 -13.58 11.45 -1.25
C VAL A 101 -14.35 11.87 0.01
N ALA A 102 -15.59 11.41 0.16
CA ALA A 102 -16.38 11.66 1.37
C ALA A 102 -15.71 11.09 2.63
N LEU A 103 -15.14 9.88 2.55
CA LEU A 103 -14.38 9.27 3.65
C LEU A 103 -13.18 10.14 4.04
N HIS A 104 -12.38 10.55 3.05
CA HIS A 104 -11.18 11.35 3.26
C HIS A 104 -11.48 12.70 3.91
N GLU A 105 -12.52 13.39 3.45
CA GLU A 105 -12.96 14.66 4.04
C GLU A 105 -13.36 14.50 5.52
N LEU A 106 -14.15 13.46 5.84
CA LEU A 106 -14.59 13.20 7.21
C LEU A 106 -13.44 12.79 8.14
N LEU A 107 -12.54 11.93 7.65
CA LEU A 107 -11.37 11.52 8.44
C LEU A 107 -10.41 12.68 8.67
N THR A 108 -10.19 13.54 7.67
CA THR A 108 -9.34 14.73 7.82
C THR A 108 -9.94 15.72 8.82
N LEU A 109 -11.26 15.87 8.85
CA LEU A 109 -11.94 16.70 9.84
C LEU A 109 -11.84 16.12 11.25
N LYS A 110 -12.06 14.81 11.39
CA LYS A 110 -12.07 14.14 12.71
C LYS A 110 -10.66 13.95 13.29
N TYR A 111 -9.67 13.67 12.44
CA TYR A 111 -8.31 13.30 12.83
C TYR A 111 -7.27 14.23 12.20
N PRO A 112 -7.26 15.53 12.57
CA PRO A 112 -6.34 16.50 12.00
C PRO A 112 -4.87 16.17 12.29
N TYR A 113 -4.60 15.42 13.38
CA TYR A 113 -3.25 15.11 13.86
C TYR A 113 -2.81 13.67 13.58
N ARG A 114 -3.52 12.94 12.70
CA ARG A 114 -3.20 11.58 12.27
C ARG A 114 -2.78 11.51 10.81
N ILE A 115 -2.04 10.46 10.44
CA ILE A 115 -1.69 10.22 9.04
C ILE A 115 -2.95 9.79 8.28
N ILE A 116 -3.35 10.62 7.31
CA ILE A 116 -4.39 10.27 6.32
C ILE A 116 -3.70 10.22 4.96
N PRO A 117 -3.63 9.06 4.27
CA PRO A 117 -2.99 8.96 2.97
C PRO A 117 -3.68 9.82 1.92
N ILE A 118 -2.95 10.20 0.88
CA ILE A 118 -3.50 11.00 -0.22
C ILE A 118 -4.37 10.11 -1.11
N LEU A 119 -5.49 10.65 -1.60
CA LEU A 119 -6.31 9.97 -2.60
C LEU A 119 -5.71 10.11 -4.00
N PRO A 120 -5.83 9.09 -4.87
CA PRO A 120 -5.43 9.23 -6.27
C PRO A 120 -6.21 10.36 -6.95
N PRO A 121 -5.62 11.10 -7.90
CA PRO A 121 -6.23 12.30 -8.45
C PRO A 121 -7.56 12.04 -9.16
N LYS A 122 -8.44 13.05 -9.09
CA LYS A 122 -9.70 13.07 -9.84
C LYS A 122 -9.41 13.41 -11.31
N LYS A 123 -9.20 12.40 -12.14
CA LYS A 123 -9.08 12.58 -13.59
C LYS A 123 -10.46 12.84 -14.21
N THR A 124 -10.53 13.88 -15.04
CA THR A 124 -11.77 14.38 -15.67
C THR A 124 -11.91 13.99 -17.14
N VAL A 125 -10.86 13.42 -17.77
CA VAL A 125 -10.83 13.07 -19.21
C VAL A 125 -10.09 11.74 -19.42
N ASN A 126 -10.60 10.90 -20.33
CA ASN A 126 -10.07 9.59 -20.77
C ASN A 126 -9.81 8.58 -19.63
N VAL A 127 -10.89 7.88 -19.26
CA VAL A 127 -10.87 6.78 -18.30
C VAL A 127 -10.58 5.48 -19.05
N ASP A 128 -9.30 5.27 -19.35
CA ASP A 128 -8.82 4.04 -20.00
C ASP A 128 -8.62 2.91 -18.96
N LYS A 129 -8.49 1.66 -19.42
CA LYS A 129 -8.36 0.49 -18.54
C LYS A 129 -7.16 0.61 -17.59
N GLU A 130 -6.03 1.11 -18.11
CA GLU A 130 -4.80 1.35 -17.33
C GLU A 130 -5.05 2.33 -16.18
N PHE A 131 -5.75 3.44 -16.47
CA PHE A 131 -6.11 4.42 -15.46
C PHE A 131 -7.03 3.88 -14.36
N ILE A 132 -8.00 3.03 -14.74
CA ILE A 132 -8.90 2.39 -13.76
C ILE A 132 -8.09 1.47 -12.83
N GLU A 133 -7.15 0.71 -13.38
CA GLU A 133 -6.31 -0.22 -12.63
C GLU A 133 -5.31 0.52 -11.72
N GLU A 134 -4.66 1.57 -12.21
CA GLU A 134 -3.79 2.43 -11.40
C GLU A 134 -4.57 3.03 -10.22
N ARG A 135 -5.77 3.56 -10.49
CA ARG A 135 -6.66 4.07 -9.44
C ARG A 135 -7.08 2.97 -8.47
N ARG A 136 -7.41 1.76 -8.93
CA ARG A 136 -7.78 0.63 -8.06
C ARG A 136 -6.63 0.30 -7.11
N ARG A 137 -5.38 0.22 -7.60
CA ARG A 137 -4.18 -0.02 -6.79
C ARG A 137 -3.98 1.07 -5.74
N ALA A 138 -4.09 2.34 -6.12
CA ALA A 138 -3.98 3.45 -5.19
C ALA A 138 -5.11 3.46 -4.14
N LEU A 139 -6.35 3.16 -4.52
CA LEU A 139 -7.48 3.05 -3.59
C LEU A 139 -7.32 1.86 -2.63
N LYS A 140 -6.80 0.72 -3.09
CA LYS A 140 -6.43 -0.43 -2.25
C LYS A 140 -5.44 -0.01 -1.17
N ARG A 141 -4.35 0.67 -1.55
CA ARG A 141 -3.34 1.14 -0.59
C ARG A 141 -3.91 2.16 0.38
N TYR A 142 -4.68 3.13 -0.12
CA TYR A 142 -5.35 4.15 0.69
C TYR A 142 -6.19 3.51 1.81
N ILE A 143 -7.13 2.62 1.47
CA ILE A 143 -8.00 2.01 2.47
C ILE A 143 -7.25 1.04 3.38
N GLN A 144 -6.25 0.32 2.85
CA GLN A 144 -5.44 -0.60 3.63
C GLN A 144 -4.62 0.11 4.69
N ILE A 145 -4.01 1.26 4.38
CA ILE A 145 -3.27 2.06 5.37
C ILE A 145 -4.23 2.52 6.49
N LEU A 146 -5.44 2.98 6.17
CA LEU A 146 -6.42 3.39 7.17
C LEU A 146 -6.87 2.22 8.05
N CYS A 147 -7.10 1.04 7.47
CA CYS A 147 -7.52 -0.15 8.21
C CYS A 147 -6.38 -0.78 9.03
N ARG A 148 -5.12 -0.42 8.75
CA ARG A 148 -3.94 -0.80 9.52
C ARG A 148 -3.48 0.28 10.50
N HIS A 149 -4.17 1.41 10.58
CA HIS A 149 -3.84 2.46 11.54
C HIS A 149 -4.48 2.13 12.90
N PRO A 150 -3.71 2.06 14.01
CA PRO A 150 -4.23 1.64 15.32
C PRO A 150 -5.42 2.46 15.83
N THR A 151 -5.37 3.78 15.69
CA THR A 151 -6.47 4.68 16.09
C THR A 151 -7.66 4.70 15.12
N ILE A 152 -7.41 4.65 13.80
CA ILE A 152 -8.46 4.87 12.79
C ILE A 152 -9.21 3.58 12.41
N SER A 153 -8.53 2.44 12.44
CA SER A 153 -9.05 1.16 11.94
C SER A 153 -10.36 0.69 12.59
N ASP A 154 -10.55 0.97 13.89
CA ASP A 154 -11.75 0.56 14.64
C ASP A 154 -12.80 1.65 14.80
N THR A 155 -12.67 2.75 14.05
CA THR A 155 -13.61 3.88 14.15
C THR A 155 -14.94 3.57 13.48
N GLU A 156 -16.01 4.17 13.99
CA GLU A 156 -17.36 4.03 13.41
C GLU A 156 -17.44 4.55 11.95
N ILE A 157 -16.59 5.51 11.58
CA ILE A 157 -16.50 5.99 10.19
C ILE A 157 -15.96 4.88 9.28
N ILE A 158 -14.86 4.22 9.66
CA ILE A 158 -14.30 3.09 8.88
C ILE A 158 -15.27 1.92 8.85
N LYS A 159 -15.86 1.55 9.99
CA LYS A 159 -16.86 0.46 10.06
C LYS A 159 -18.04 0.76 9.14
N PHE A 160 -18.59 1.97 9.17
CA PHE A 160 -19.66 2.39 8.28
C PHE A 160 -19.24 2.24 6.81
N PHE A 161 -18.06 2.77 6.46
CA PHE A 161 -17.55 2.68 5.10
C PHE A 161 -17.31 1.23 4.63
N LEU A 162 -16.98 0.29 5.52
CA LEU A 162 -16.73 -1.10 5.16
C LEU A 162 -17.97 -2.01 5.23
N THR A 163 -19.07 -1.57 5.84
CA THR A 163 -20.24 -2.44 6.11
C THR A 163 -21.56 -1.92 5.52
N PHE A 164 -21.69 -0.62 5.26
CA PHE A 164 -22.93 -0.05 4.73
C PHE A 164 -23.25 -0.59 3.33
N ARG A 165 -24.46 -1.13 3.13
CA ARG A 165 -24.91 -1.73 1.86
C ARG A 165 -25.94 -0.88 1.10
N GLY A 166 -26.31 0.29 1.61
CA GLY A 166 -27.25 1.18 0.94
C GLY A 166 -26.60 1.95 -0.21
N GLU A 167 -27.43 2.60 -1.02
CA GLU A 167 -26.98 3.53 -2.07
C GLU A 167 -26.39 4.82 -1.47
N SER A 168 -25.59 5.53 -2.27
CA SER A 168 -25.04 6.84 -1.90
C SER A 168 -24.32 6.83 -0.54
N CYS A 169 -23.40 5.89 -0.35
CA CYS A 169 -22.63 5.73 0.89
C CYS A 169 -21.97 7.04 1.33
N GLY A 170 -21.35 7.79 0.40
CA GLY A 170 -20.71 9.06 0.73
C GLY A 170 -21.65 10.10 1.34
N ASP A 171 -22.86 10.24 0.79
CA ASP A 171 -23.84 11.25 1.25
C ASP A 171 -24.42 10.86 2.61
N ASN A 172 -24.77 9.57 2.79
CA ASN A 172 -25.25 9.05 4.07
C ASN A 172 -24.20 9.16 5.18
N MET A 173 -22.94 8.88 4.86
CA MET A 173 -21.83 9.00 5.79
C MET A 173 -21.62 10.47 6.19
N LYS A 174 -21.63 11.40 5.23
CA LYS A 174 -21.55 12.85 5.50
C LYS A 174 -22.71 13.31 6.37
N ALA A 175 -23.93 12.86 6.11
CA ALA A 175 -25.10 13.23 6.92
C ALA A 175 -24.99 12.71 8.36
N THR A 176 -24.57 11.45 8.53
CA THR A 176 -24.43 10.80 9.84
C THR A 176 -23.35 11.46 10.70
N TYR A 177 -22.23 11.84 10.09
CA TYR A 177 -21.05 12.33 10.81
C TYR A 177 -20.77 13.83 10.63
N LYS A 178 -21.73 14.61 10.09
CA LYS A 178 -21.56 16.04 9.79
C LYS A 178 -21.09 16.89 10.98
N ASN A 179 -21.61 16.60 12.16
CA ASN A 179 -21.35 17.36 13.39
C ASN A 179 -20.32 16.66 14.29
N THR A 180 -19.51 15.75 13.73
CA THR A 180 -18.49 15.06 14.52
C THR A 180 -17.42 16.06 14.92
N LEU A 181 -17.15 16.13 16.22
CA LEU A 181 -16.03 16.88 16.76
C LEU A 181 -14.71 16.16 16.44
N ASP A 182 -13.64 16.93 16.37
CA ASP A 182 -12.30 16.36 16.21
C ASP A 182 -11.86 15.52 17.42
N GLU A 183 -10.79 14.74 17.23
CA GLU A 183 -10.24 13.84 18.25
C GLU A 183 -9.92 14.56 19.56
N PHE A 184 -9.37 15.77 19.50
CA PHE A 184 -9.05 16.58 20.68
C PHE A 184 -10.31 17.04 21.43
N SER A 185 -11.33 17.49 20.70
CA SER A 185 -12.56 18.04 21.27
C SER A 185 -13.51 16.95 21.76
N SER A 186 -13.35 15.72 21.29
CA SER A 186 -14.12 14.54 21.70
C SER A 186 -13.49 13.75 22.85
N GLU A 187 -12.21 13.96 23.16
CA GLU A 187 -11.50 13.29 24.25
C GLU A 187 -11.98 13.77 25.65
N PRO A 188 -12.16 12.87 26.63
CA PRO A 188 -12.47 13.25 28.00
C PRO A 188 -11.38 14.16 28.58
N ARG A 189 -11.76 15.35 29.07
CA ARG A 189 -10.82 16.33 29.65
C ARG A 189 -9.96 15.79 30.80
N SER A 190 -10.36 14.69 31.45
CA SER A 190 -9.57 14.00 32.47
C SER A 190 -8.27 13.40 31.94
N LEU A 191 -8.20 13.01 30.66
CA LEU A 191 -6.98 12.51 30.00
C LEU A 191 -6.05 13.64 29.53
N LEU A 192 -6.56 14.87 29.43
CA LEU A 192 -5.81 16.07 29.06
C LEU A 192 -5.22 16.80 30.28
N ASN A 193 -5.71 16.50 31.49
CA ASN A 193 -5.37 17.15 32.76
C ASN A 193 -4.47 16.25 33.65
N THR A 194 -3.74 15.29 33.09
CA THR A 194 -2.75 14.54 33.88
C THR A 194 -1.65 15.51 34.32
N ASN A 195 -1.80 16.04 35.54
CA ASN A 195 -0.77 16.72 36.32
C ASN A 195 0.33 15.73 36.75
N ASP A 196 0.69 14.80 35.87
CA ASP A 196 1.81 13.92 36.09
C ASP A 196 3.06 14.77 35.87
N ASN A 197 3.63 15.23 36.99
CA ASN A 197 4.95 15.85 37.07
C ASN A 197 6.08 14.96 36.49
N THR A 198 5.74 13.76 36.00
CA THR A 198 6.57 12.79 35.28
C THR A 198 6.47 12.92 33.76
N ASP A 199 5.41 13.53 33.21
CA ASP A 199 5.24 13.81 31.77
C ASP A 199 5.70 15.25 31.46
N LYS A 200 6.97 15.55 31.77
CA LYS A 200 7.70 16.73 31.22
C LYS A 200 7.98 16.58 29.71
N PHE A 201 7.14 15.84 29.00
CA PHE A 201 7.15 15.70 27.55
C PHE A 201 6.06 16.61 26.99
N GLY A 202 6.32 17.91 26.91
CA GLY A 202 5.32 18.82 26.32
C GLY A 202 5.43 20.28 26.74
N GLU A 203 6.23 20.58 27.76
CA GLU A 203 6.80 21.92 27.95
C GLU A 203 8.22 21.86 27.35
N ASP A 204 8.67 22.95 26.73
CA ASP A 204 10.02 23.19 26.20
C ASP A 204 10.28 22.91 24.70
N SER A 205 11.07 23.83 24.15
CA SER A 205 11.75 23.87 22.85
C SER A 205 12.16 22.51 22.27
N ASP A 206 12.40 21.51 23.12
CA ASP A 206 12.95 20.20 22.76
C ASP A 206 11.96 19.29 22.03
N GLY A 207 10.67 19.31 22.36
CA GLY A 207 9.66 18.52 21.64
C GLY A 207 9.50 18.95 20.18
N ILE A 208 9.51 20.26 19.93
CA ILE A 208 9.48 20.84 18.57
C ILE A 208 10.79 20.58 17.83
N LYS A 209 11.95 20.60 18.50
CA LYS A 209 13.23 20.20 17.89
C LYS A 209 13.18 18.74 17.42
N ILE A 210 12.72 17.82 18.29
CA ILE A 210 12.57 16.40 17.96
C ILE A 210 11.63 16.22 16.76
N PHE A 211 10.51 16.94 16.74
CA PHE A 211 9.60 16.94 15.59
C PHE A 211 10.32 17.35 14.30
N ARG A 212 11.05 18.48 14.29
CA ARG A 212 11.77 18.97 13.10
C ARG A 212 12.85 18.00 12.61
N ILE A 213 13.58 17.39 13.53
CA ILE A 213 14.56 16.33 13.21
C ILE A 213 13.85 15.14 12.56
N SER A 214 12.74 14.70 13.17
CA SER A 214 11.93 13.58 12.66
C SER A 214 11.35 13.87 11.28
N GLN A 215 10.79 15.07 11.08
CA GLN A 215 10.28 15.53 9.79
C GLN A 215 11.36 15.54 8.71
N THR A 216 12.55 16.06 9.03
CA THR A 216 13.69 16.08 8.10
C THR A 216 14.10 14.65 7.72
N HIS A 217 14.18 13.77 8.72
CA HIS A 217 14.53 12.37 8.50
C HIS A 217 13.48 11.64 7.65
N MET A 218 12.19 11.78 7.96
CA MET A 218 11.12 11.14 7.17
C MET A 218 11.05 11.68 5.74
N SER A 219 11.33 12.98 5.55
CA SER A 219 11.42 13.57 4.21
C SER A 219 12.60 12.98 3.41
N PHE A 220 13.74 12.77 4.06
CA PHE A 220 14.89 12.09 3.44
C PHE A 220 14.53 10.66 3.04
N ILE A 221 13.95 9.86 3.95
CA ILE A 221 13.55 8.47 3.66
C ILE A 221 12.56 8.45 2.50
N HIS A 222 11.53 9.30 2.53
CA HIS A 222 10.55 9.41 1.44
C HIS A 222 11.22 9.67 0.09
N GLN A 223 12.16 10.63 0.04
CA GLN A 223 12.90 10.95 -1.19
C GLN A 223 13.72 9.74 -1.68
N GLN A 224 14.44 9.06 -0.79
CA GLN A 224 15.27 7.92 -1.17
C GLN A 224 14.42 6.72 -1.63
N LEU A 225 13.32 6.41 -0.94
CA LEU A 225 12.41 5.33 -1.36
C LEU A 225 11.72 5.66 -2.68
N SER A 226 11.36 6.93 -2.91
CA SER A 226 10.83 7.38 -4.20
C SER A 226 11.86 7.19 -5.33
N HIS A 227 13.14 7.48 -5.06
CA HIS A 227 14.20 7.25 -6.04
C HIS A 227 14.41 5.76 -6.32
N VAL A 228 14.40 4.90 -5.29
CA VAL A 228 14.43 3.43 -5.46
C VAL A 228 13.27 2.97 -6.34
N ARG A 229 12.06 3.50 -6.12
CA ARG A 229 10.89 3.21 -6.95
C ARG A 229 11.11 3.60 -8.42
N GLU A 230 11.63 4.79 -8.69
CA GLU A 230 11.95 5.24 -10.06
C GLU A 230 12.96 4.29 -10.74
N CYS A 231 13.98 3.85 -10.00
CA CYS A 231 14.93 2.85 -10.51
C CYS A 231 14.25 1.51 -10.81
N LEU A 232 13.36 1.02 -9.94
CA LEU A 232 12.61 -0.22 -10.17
C LEU A 232 11.69 -0.13 -11.39
N ILE A 233 11.04 1.01 -11.61
CA ILE A 233 10.26 1.27 -12.84
C ILE A 233 11.16 1.23 -14.07
N SER A 234 12.33 1.89 -14.00
CA SER A 234 13.30 1.85 -15.10
C SER A 234 13.80 0.42 -15.40
N ILE A 235 13.98 -0.41 -14.37
CA ILE A 235 14.35 -1.83 -14.52
C ILE A 235 13.20 -2.60 -15.16
N HIS A 236 11.98 -2.42 -14.68
CA HIS A 236 10.78 -3.04 -15.26
C HIS A 236 10.66 -2.72 -16.76
N ASP A 237 10.76 -1.45 -17.14
CA ASP A 237 10.65 -1.02 -18.54
C ASP A 237 11.72 -1.67 -19.43
N LYS A 238 12.95 -1.79 -18.91
CA LYS A 238 14.05 -2.45 -19.62
C LYS A 238 13.78 -3.94 -19.78
N HIS A 239 13.31 -4.62 -18.73
CA HIS A 239 12.96 -6.03 -18.80
C HIS A 239 11.80 -6.28 -19.78
N SER A 240 10.75 -5.46 -19.76
CA SER A 240 9.65 -5.57 -20.72
C SER A 240 10.14 -5.44 -22.16
N LYS A 241 10.95 -4.40 -22.46
CA LYS A 241 11.52 -4.22 -23.80
C LYS A 241 12.43 -5.38 -24.21
N ASN A 242 13.25 -5.88 -23.29
CA ASN A 242 14.10 -7.04 -23.55
C ASN A 242 13.27 -8.28 -23.89
N ALA A 243 12.15 -8.51 -23.20
CA ALA A 243 11.23 -9.58 -23.51
C ALA A 243 10.56 -9.42 -24.89
N ASP A 244 10.19 -8.19 -25.26
CA ASP A 244 9.65 -7.88 -26.59
C ASP A 244 10.69 -8.16 -27.69
N ASP A 245 11.97 -7.82 -27.45
CA ASP A 245 13.07 -8.12 -28.37
C ASP A 245 13.25 -9.62 -28.60
N PHE A 246 13.16 -10.44 -27.54
CA PHE A 246 13.19 -11.90 -27.70
C PHE A 246 12.00 -12.45 -28.50
N THR A 247 10.81 -11.86 -28.35
CA THR A 247 9.65 -12.19 -29.20
C THR A 247 9.92 -11.83 -30.66
N ASN A 248 10.63 -10.73 -30.93
CA ASN A 248 10.99 -10.34 -32.30
C ASN A 248 12.06 -11.27 -32.90
N ILE A 249 13.04 -11.72 -32.08
CA ILE A 249 14.02 -12.73 -32.49
C ILE A 249 13.33 -14.06 -32.79
N GLU A 250 12.39 -14.51 -31.96
CA GLU A 250 11.57 -15.71 -32.19
C GLU A 250 10.94 -15.67 -33.59
N LYS A 251 10.21 -14.59 -33.90
CA LYS A 251 9.54 -14.40 -35.20
C LYS A 251 10.53 -14.39 -36.36
N THR A 252 11.71 -13.81 -36.15
CA THR A 252 12.78 -13.78 -37.16
C THR A 252 13.32 -15.19 -37.42
N PHE A 253 13.58 -15.97 -36.37
CA PHE A 253 14.03 -17.37 -36.52
C PHE A 253 12.97 -18.24 -37.21
N GLN A 254 11.68 -18.05 -36.90
CA GLN A 254 10.59 -18.73 -37.60
C GLN A 254 10.56 -18.36 -39.09
N ALA A 255 10.73 -17.09 -39.44
CA ALA A 255 10.78 -16.65 -40.83
C ALA A 255 11.98 -17.22 -41.58
N LEU A 256 13.16 -17.25 -40.96
CA LEU A 256 14.38 -17.83 -41.57
C LEU A 256 14.26 -19.35 -41.75
N SER A 257 13.66 -20.05 -40.78
CA SER A 257 13.46 -21.51 -40.85
C SER A 257 12.43 -21.90 -41.92
N SER A 258 11.41 -21.07 -42.16
CA SER A 258 10.36 -21.30 -43.15
C SER A 258 10.65 -20.71 -44.55
N GLU A 259 11.83 -20.13 -44.74
CA GLU A 259 12.26 -19.55 -46.01
C GLU A 259 12.32 -20.63 -47.11
N SER A 260 11.63 -20.40 -48.24
CA SER A 260 11.39 -21.44 -49.26
C SER A 260 11.85 -21.03 -50.67
N THR A 261 12.69 -20.01 -50.82
CA THR A 261 13.16 -19.54 -52.12
C THR A 261 14.02 -20.62 -52.77
N ASN A 262 13.65 -21.01 -53.98
CA ASN A 262 14.42 -21.98 -54.75
C ASN A 262 15.54 -21.26 -55.50
N ILE A 263 16.78 -21.41 -55.03
CA ILE A 263 17.98 -20.80 -55.64
C ILE A 263 18.70 -21.84 -56.50
N ASP A 264 19.10 -21.44 -57.71
CA ASP A 264 19.88 -22.28 -58.62
C ASP A 264 21.23 -22.71 -58.04
N ARG A 265 21.63 -23.96 -58.33
CA ARG A 265 22.94 -24.51 -57.91
C ARG A 265 24.14 -23.71 -58.38
N TRP A 266 24.00 -23.02 -59.53
CA TRP A 266 25.02 -22.10 -60.03
C TRP A 266 25.23 -20.92 -59.08
N ALA A 267 24.14 -20.34 -58.57
CA ALA A 267 24.20 -19.18 -57.67
C ALA A 267 24.77 -19.54 -56.29
N THR A 268 24.54 -20.76 -55.79
CA THR A 268 25.11 -21.22 -54.52
C THR A 268 26.49 -21.86 -54.65
N GLY A 269 27.02 -22.05 -55.86
CA GLY A 269 28.23 -22.83 -56.07
C GLY A 269 28.09 -24.29 -55.63
N SER A 270 26.88 -24.85 -55.71
CA SER A 270 26.50 -26.18 -55.19
C SER A 270 26.64 -26.35 -53.66
N ASN A 271 26.64 -25.24 -52.92
CA ASN A 271 26.66 -25.23 -51.46
C ASN A 271 25.25 -25.48 -50.88
N ASP A 272 25.15 -26.36 -49.88
CA ASP A 272 23.92 -26.78 -49.19
C ASP A 272 23.89 -26.42 -47.68
N TYR A 273 24.70 -25.45 -47.25
CA TYR A 273 24.75 -25.02 -45.84
C TYR A 273 23.43 -24.45 -45.34
N TRP A 274 22.73 -23.66 -46.15
CA TRP A 274 21.51 -22.98 -45.75
C TRP A 274 20.39 -23.96 -45.33
N PRO A 275 20.01 -24.98 -46.13
CA PRO A 275 19.04 -25.98 -45.69
C PRO A 275 19.39 -26.68 -44.37
N THR A 276 20.68 -26.93 -44.11
CA THR A 276 21.13 -27.52 -42.84
C THR A 276 20.94 -26.56 -41.67
N ILE A 277 21.22 -25.27 -41.87
CA ILE A 277 20.96 -24.22 -40.88
C ILE A 277 19.45 -24.07 -40.63
N GLN A 278 18.62 -24.08 -41.68
CA GLN A 278 17.16 -23.95 -41.57
C GLN A 278 16.52 -25.03 -40.71
N VAL A 279 16.97 -26.28 -40.86
CA VAL A 279 16.50 -27.42 -40.05
C VAL A 279 16.80 -27.19 -38.57
N GLY A 280 18.01 -26.74 -38.21
CA GLY A 280 18.31 -26.50 -36.81
C GLY A 280 17.78 -25.18 -36.25
N LEU A 281 17.53 -24.17 -37.11
CA LEU A 281 16.81 -22.97 -36.71
C LEU A 281 15.36 -23.28 -36.30
N ALA A 282 14.75 -24.36 -36.79
CA ALA A 282 13.36 -24.71 -36.48
C ALA A 282 13.11 -24.91 -34.97
N ASP A 283 14.12 -25.37 -34.22
CA ASP A 283 14.00 -25.72 -32.80
C ASP A 283 14.41 -24.60 -31.83
N LEU A 284 14.89 -23.45 -32.35
CA LEU A 284 15.37 -22.32 -31.55
C LEU A 284 14.30 -21.30 -31.16
N PRO A 285 13.25 -21.00 -31.98
CA PRO A 285 12.20 -20.06 -31.61
C PRO A 285 11.57 -20.34 -30.26
N VAL A 286 11.31 -21.63 -29.94
CA VAL A 286 10.69 -22.02 -28.65
C VAL A 286 11.54 -21.57 -27.44
N GLU A 287 12.86 -21.54 -27.56
CA GLU A 287 13.74 -21.06 -26.49
C GLU A 287 13.65 -19.53 -26.34
N MET A 288 13.59 -18.78 -27.45
CA MET A 288 13.42 -17.32 -27.41
C MET A 288 12.07 -16.92 -26.81
N SER A 289 11.01 -17.66 -27.19
CA SER A 289 9.67 -17.50 -26.62
C SER A 289 9.68 -17.76 -25.11
N ALA A 290 10.33 -18.85 -24.68
CA ALA A 290 10.46 -19.18 -23.26
C ALA A 290 11.25 -18.11 -22.48
N ILE A 291 12.31 -17.53 -23.05
CA ILE A 291 13.04 -16.41 -22.43
C ILE A 291 12.10 -15.22 -22.23
N SER A 292 11.39 -14.81 -23.29
CA SER A 292 10.46 -13.68 -23.24
C SER A 292 9.38 -13.88 -22.16
N GLU A 293 8.73 -15.05 -22.16
CA GLU A 293 7.71 -15.40 -21.18
C GLU A 293 8.24 -15.33 -19.74
N ARG A 294 9.42 -15.90 -19.47
CA ARG A 294 10.01 -15.87 -18.12
C ARG A 294 10.38 -14.47 -17.65
N ILE A 295 10.84 -13.59 -18.55
CA ILE A 295 11.09 -12.19 -18.22
C ILE A 295 9.76 -11.49 -17.88
N HIS A 296 8.72 -11.66 -18.69
CA HIS A 296 7.41 -11.06 -18.40
C HIS A 296 6.80 -11.56 -17.10
N GLU A 297 6.91 -12.86 -16.79
CA GLU A 297 6.48 -13.41 -15.52
C GLU A 297 7.25 -12.81 -14.33
N GLN A 298 8.55 -12.55 -14.48
CA GLN A 298 9.34 -11.87 -13.46
C GLN A 298 8.87 -10.43 -13.26
N CYS A 299 8.67 -9.66 -14.34
CA CYS A 299 8.12 -8.31 -14.27
C CYS A 299 6.78 -8.27 -13.53
N LYS A 300 5.88 -9.22 -13.83
CA LYS A 300 4.58 -9.31 -13.17
C LYS A 300 4.70 -9.58 -11.67
N ARG A 301 5.58 -10.50 -11.27
CA ARG A 301 5.83 -10.79 -9.84
C ARG A 301 6.42 -9.58 -9.13
N ASP A 302 7.36 -8.89 -9.76
CA ASP A 302 8.01 -7.70 -9.21
C ASP A 302 6.98 -6.57 -9.01
N ASP A 303 6.07 -6.37 -9.97
CA ASP A 303 5.00 -5.39 -9.85
C ASP A 303 4.02 -5.70 -8.71
N GLU A 304 3.54 -6.95 -8.63
CA GLU A 304 2.50 -7.35 -7.67
C GLU A 304 3.02 -7.41 -6.22
N VAL A 305 4.28 -7.78 -6.02
CA VAL A 305 4.84 -8.00 -4.68
C VAL A 305 5.73 -6.86 -4.23
N ILE A 306 6.59 -6.33 -5.10
CA ILE A 306 7.62 -5.35 -4.70
C ILE A 306 7.06 -3.94 -4.83
N SER A 307 6.57 -3.59 -6.03
CA SER A 307 6.07 -2.24 -6.31
C SER A 307 4.87 -1.88 -5.44
N ASP A 308 3.89 -2.78 -5.30
CA ASP A 308 2.70 -2.56 -4.45
C ASP A 308 3.05 -2.26 -2.97
N HIS A 309 4.03 -2.96 -2.40
CA HIS A 309 4.45 -2.74 -1.01
C HIS A 309 5.33 -1.49 -0.85
N LEU A 310 6.20 -1.20 -1.82
CA LEU A 310 7.00 0.02 -1.81
C LEU A 310 6.10 1.26 -1.94
N ASP A 311 5.11 1.21 -2.83
CA ASP A 311 4.11 2.28 -2.98
C ASP A 311 3.34 2.50 -1.68
N MET A 312 3.02 1.44 -0.93
CA MET A 312 2.32 1.58 0.35
C MET A 312 3.15 2.34 1.38
N LEU A 313 4.46 2.10 1.44
CA LEU A 313 5.37 2.86 2.31
C LEU A 313 5.52 4.32 1.86
N ILE A 314 5.62 4.55 0.56
CA ILE A 314 5.72 5.89 -0.01
C ILE A 314 4.43 6.68 0.26
N ASP A 315 3.26 6.09 0.04
CA ASP A 315 1.95 6.70 0.29
C ASP A 315 1.77 7.04 1.78
N LEU A 316 2.25 6.18 2.68
CA LEU A 316 2.23 6.41 4.13
C LEU A 316 3.14 7.59 4.52
N LEU A 317 4.38 7.62 4.00
CA LEU A 317 5.33 8.71 4.23
C LEU A 317 4.85 10.04 3.64
N GLN A 318 4.18 10.00 2.49
CA GLN A 318 3.57 11.16 1.87
C GLN A 318 2.38 11.67 2.72
N GLY A 319 1.57 10.78 3.29
CA GLY A 319 0.55 11.15 4.28
C GLY A 319 1.15 11.78 5.54
N TYR A 320 2.30 11.29 6.02
CA TYR A 320 3.03 11.91 7.13
C TYR A 320 3.55 13.30 6.79
N LYS A 321 4.07 13.51 5.58
CA LYS A 321 4.49 14.84 5.11
C LYS A 321 3.32 15.85 5.14
N ASP A 322 2.13 15.43 4.71
CA ASP A 322 0.93 16.27 4.77
C ASP A 322 0.50 16.56 6.21
N LEU A 323 0.58 15.56 7.10
CA LEU A 323 0.38 15.75 8.54
C LEU A 323 1.35 16.80 9.12
N CYS A 324 2.65 16.71 8.81
CA CYS A 324 3.64 17.70 9.26
C CYS A 324 3.26 19.11 8.82
N LYS A 325 2.82 19.28 7.56
CA LYS A 325 2.38 20.57 7.06
C LYS A 325 1.19 21.13 7.83
N ARG A 326 0.16 20.30 8.08
CA ARG A 326 -1.01 20.71 8.90
C ARG A 326 -0.59 21.11 10.32
N PHE A 327 0.35 20.37 10.91
CA PHE A 327 0.87 20.68 12.24
C PHE A 327 1.65 22.00 12.27
N GLU A 328 2.53 22.25 11.30
CA GLU A 328 3.25 23.52 11.17
C GLU A 328 2.32 24.72 10.97
N GLU A 329 1.28 24.58 10.14
CA GLU A 329 0.26 25.61 9.95
C GLU A 329 -0.48 25.92 11.26
N ALA A 330 -0.76 24.91 12.09
CA ALA A 330 -1.36 25.08 13.42
C ALA A 330 -0.42 25.83 14.38
N LEU A 331 0.87 25.48 14.42
CA LEU A 331 1.88 26.16 15.24
C LEU A 331 2.06 27.64 14.84
N LEU A 332 2.06 27.93 13.54
CA LEU A 332 2.16 29.31 13.04
C LEU A 332 0.91 30.13 13.41
N SER A 333 -0.27 29.51 13.41
CA SER A 333 -1.52 30.15 13.85
C SER A 333 -1.46 30.52 15.34
N GLU A 334 -0.94 29.61 16.17
CA GLU A 334 -0.72 29.87 17.60
C GLU A 334 0.23 31.04 17.85
N GLN A 335 1.40 31.05 17.21
CA GLN A 335 2.38 32.13 17.37
C GLN A 335 1.76 33.49 17.06
N LYS A 336 0.93 33.58 16.01
CA LYS A 336 0.18 34.79 15.65
C LYS A 336 -0.87 35.15 16.71
N ALA A 337 -1.54 34.18 17.31
CA ALA A 337 -2.53 34.40 18.36
C ALA A 337 -1.87 34.95 19.65
N ILE A 338 -0.75 34.37 20.07
CA ILE A 338 0.04 34.81 21.24
C ILE A 338 0.56 36.24 21.02
N GLN A 339 1.15 36.53 19.85
CA GLN A 339 1.61 37.89 19.52
C GLN A 339 0.49 38.92 19.57
N LYS A 340 -0.72 38.57 19.08
CA LYS A 340 -1.90 39.44 19.16
C LYS A 340 -2.34 39.67 20.61
N ALA A 341 -2.36 38.64 21.45
CA ALA A 341 -2.71 38.75 22.86
C ALA A 341 -1.75 39.69 23.61
N ASN A 342 -0.43 39.52 23.40
CA ASN A 342 0.61 40.37 24.00
C ASN A 342 0.47 41.84 23.57
N ASN A 343 0.22 42.10 22.29
CA ASN A 343 0.03 43.45 21.76
C ASN A 343 -1.26 44.13 22.28
N GLN A 344 -2.31 43.35 22.57
CA GLN A 344 -3.56 43.87 23.14
C GLN A 344 -3.40 44.22 24.63
N GLN A 345 -2.65 43.42 25.39
CA GLN A 345 -2.33 43.73 26.79
C GLN A 345 -1.49 45.00 26.92
N GLN A 346 -0.53 45.25 26.01
CA GLN A 346 0.26 46.48 26.01
C GLN A 346 -0.54 47.76 25.69
N ARG A 347 -1.70 47.64 25.03
CA ARG A 347 -2.51 48.80 24.57
C ARG A 347 -3.64 49.21 25.53
N ARG A 348 -3.95 48.44 26.58
CA ARG A 348 -5.04 48.75 27.53
C ARG A 348 -4.62 48.47 28.99
N PRO A 349 -4.19 49.49 29.76
CA PRO A 349 -3.79 49.30 31.15
C PRO A 349 -4.98 49.14 32.14
N THR A 350 -6.23 49.32 31.70
CA THR A 350 -7.37 49.34 32.62
C THR A 350 -8.68 48.94 31.91
N ILE A 351 -9.48 48.11 32.59
CA ILE A 351 -10.91 47.78 32.37
C ILE A 351 -11.23 46.63 31.38
N THR A 352 -11.35 45.40 31.93
CA THR A 352 -12.54 44.51 31.95
C THR A 352 -12.09 43.09 32.33
N THR A 353 -12.35 42.66 33.57
CA THR A 353 -11.96 41.34 34.11
C THR A 353 -12.47 40.17 33.25
N ASP A 354 -13.68 40.29 32.71
CA ASP A 354 -14.30 39.21 31.90
C ASP A 354 -13.59 38.97 30.56
N THR A 355 -12.96 40.00 29.99
CA THR A 355 -12.29 39.91 28.68
C THR A 355 -10.89 39.33 28.83
N SER A 356 -10.17 39.65 29.91
CA SER A 356 -8.88 39.04 30.23
C SER A 356 -9.02 37.55 30.52
N THR A 357 -10.02 37.15 31.32
CA THR A 357 -10.24 35.74 31.68
C THR A 357 -10.63 34.89 30.46
N LYS A 358 -11.44 35.43 29.53
CA LYS A 358 -11.74 34.73 28.26
C LYS A 358 -10.51 34.55 27.37
N ASN A 359 -9.62 35.54 27.32
CA ASN A 359 -8.38 35.44 26.55
C ASN A 359 -7.41 34.41 27.14
N GLU A 360 -7.30 34.35 28.47
CA GLU A 360 -6.49 33.35 29.18
C GLU A 360 -7.02 31.91 28.96
N ILE A 361 -8.34 31.71 29.08
CA ILE A 361 -8.96 30.39 28.83
C ILE A 361 -8.74 29.94 27.37
N ASN A 362 -8.83 30.85 26.41
CA ASN A 362 -8.58 30.53 25.00
C ASN A 362 -7.10 30.18 24.73
N LEU A 363 -6.15 30.83 25.43
CA LEU A 363 -4.73 30.51 25.33
C LEU A 363 -4.40 29.13 25.94
N ASP A 364 -4.92 28.83 27.14
CA ASP A 364 -4.73 27.52 27.79
C ASP A 364 -5.29 26.38 26.93
N LEU A 365 -6.49 26.57 26.36
CA LEU A 365 -7.10 25.57 25.47
C LEU A 365 -6.25 25.34 24.21
N LEU A 366 -5.69 26.42 23.65
CA LEU A 366 -4.83 26.35 22.47
C LEU A 366 -3.52 25.61 22.79
N GLU A 367 -2.90 25.90 23.93
CA GLU A 367 -1.68 25.24 24.39
C GLU A 367 -1.90 23.74 24.61
N LYS A 368 -3.00 23.36 25.29
CA LYS A 368 -3.41 21.96 25.46
C LYS A 368 -3.60 21.24 24.13
N ARG A 369 -4.22 21.92 23.16
CA ARG A 369 -4.42 21.39 21.81
C ARG A 369 -3.10 21.15 21.09
N ASN A 370 -2.13 22.04 21.24
CA ASN A 370 -0.81 21.88 20.62
C ASN A 370 0.03 20.79 21.28
N ARG A 371 -0.04 20.63 22.61
CA ARG A 371 0.56 19.47 23.29
C ARG A 371 -0.03 18.15 22.79
N HIS A 372 -1.35 18.06 22.70
CA HIS A 372 -2.01 16.88 22.15
C HIS A 372 -1.59 16.61 20.69
N ALA A 373 -1.55 17.66 19.86
CA ALA A 373 -1.11 17.54 18.46
C ALA A 373 0.34 17.05 18.35
N LEU A 374 1.26 17.59 19.14
CA LEU A 374 2.67 17.18 19.16
C LEU A 374 2.80 15.71 19.57
N LYS A 375 2.07 15.28 20.60
CA LYS A 375 2.01 13.88 21.03
C LYS A 375 1.51 12.97 19.92
N CYS A 376 0.44 13.36 19.22
CA CYS A 376 -0.07 12.60 18.09
C CYS A 376 1.00 12.46 17.00
N VAL A 377 1.62 13.56 16.57
CA VAL A 377 2.67 13.53 15.53
C VAL A 377 3.86 12.65 15.93
N GLN A 378 4.25 12.61 17.21
CA GLN A 378 5.29 11.71 17.70
C GLN A 378 4.87 10.24 17.62
N ILE A 379 3.62 9.92 17.96
CA ILE A 379 3.07 8.57 17.79
C ILE A 379 2.99 8.19 16.31
N GLU A 380 2.60 9.11 15.44
CA GLU A 380 2.58 8.91 13.99
C GLU A 380 4.00 8.70 13.42
N THR A 381 5.01 9.38 13.96
CA THR A 381 6.42 9.11 13.64
C THR A 381 6.80 7.67 13.97
N GLN A 382 6.40 7.17 15.16
CA GLN A 382 6.62 5.78 15.54
C GLN A 382 5.87 4.80 14.64
N LEU A 383 4.67 5.18 14.16
CA LEU A 383 3.91 4.38 13.20
C LEU A 383 4.65 4.22 11.88
N ILE A 384 5.31 5.28 11.39
CA ILE A 384 6.20 5.17 10.23
C ILE A 384 7.32 4.17 10.49
N TYR A 385 8.03 4.30 11.62
CA TYR A 385 9.12 3.38 11.96
C TYR A 385 8.67 1.92 12.05
N ALA A 386 7.51 1.66 12.63
CA ALA A 386 6.92 0.32 12.67
C ALA A 386 6.68 -0.22 11.25
N ASN A 387 6.27 0.62 10.30
CA ASN A 387 6.08 0.22 8.90
C ASN A 387 7.39 0.07 8.12
N LEU A 388 8.49 0.73 8.52
CA LEU A 388 9.78 0.59 7.83
C LEU A 388 10.34 -0.84 7.87
N GLU A 389 9.93 -1.69 8.82
CA GLU A 389 10.27 -3.12 8.81
C GLU A 389 9.81 -3.80 7.50
N ALA A 390 8.74 -3.32 6.85
CA ALA A 390 8.28 -3.82 5.56
C ALA A 390 9.34 -3.66 4.46
N PHE A 391 10.24 -2.68 4.58
CA PHE A 391 11.31 -2.48 3.61
C PHE A 391 12.27 -3.68 3.56
N VAL A 392 12.50 -4.35 4.69
CA VAL A 392 13.32 -5.58 4.73
C VAL A 392 12.65 -6.70 3.94
N TYR A 393 11.32 -6.82 4.04
CA TYR A 393 10.53 -7.78 3.27
C TYR A 393 10.57 -7.46 1.76
N ILE A 394 10.47 -6.18 1.40
CA ILE A 394 10.58 -5.71 0.00
C ILE A 394 11.95 -6.08 -0.58
N LEU A 395 13.04 -5.77 0.13
CA LEU A 395 14.40 -6.09 -0.31
C LEU A 395 14.63 -7.60 -0.43
N SER A 396 14.12 -8.38 0.53
CA SER A 396 14.20 -9.85 0.49
C SER A 396 13.44 -10.41 -0.71
N SER A 397 12.24 -9.88 -0.98
CA SER A 397 11.41 -10.28 -2.13
C SER A 397 12.08 -9.92 -3.45
N LEU A 398 12.71 -8.74 -3.54
CA LEU A 398 13.49 -8.32 -4.70
C LEU A 398 14.66 -9.27 -4.94
N GLY A 399 15.48 -9.55 -3.93
CA GLY A 399 16.60 -10.48 -4.06
C GLY A 399 16.14 -11.86 -4.54
N ASN A 400 15.09 -12.41 -3.92
CA ASN A 400 14.54 -13.71 -4.29
C ASN A 400 13.99 -13.73 -5.72
N SER A 401 13.29 -12.67 -6.15
CA SER A 401 12.74 -12.60 -7.51
C SER A 401 13.85 -12.54 -8.56
N GLN A 402 14.90 -11.73 -8.32
CA GLN A 402 16.04 -11.63 -9.23
C GLN A 402 16.85 -12.94 -9.29
N CYS A 403 17.06 -13.62 -8.16
CA CYS A 403 17.71 -14.94 -8.15
C CYS A 403 16.90 -15.97 -8.93
N LYS A 404 15.57 -16.02 -8.73
CA LYS A 404 14.69 -16.93 -9.44
C LYS A 404 14.71 -16.66 -10.94
N GLY A 405 14.51 -15.40 -11.35
CA GLY A 405 14.53 -15.01 -12.76
C GLY A 405 15.85 -15.36 -13.45
N SER A 406 16.97 -15.04 -12.81
CA SER A 406 18.31 -15.37 -13.33
C SER A 406 18.52 -16.88 -13.46
N SER A 407 18.07 -17.67 -12.49
CA SER A 407 18.16 -19.13 -12.52
C SER A 407 17.30 -19.73 -13.64
N ASP A 408 16.08 -19.23 -13.82
CA ASP A 408 15.18 -19.68 -14.88
C ASP A 408 15.80 -19.40 -16.27
N LEU A 409 16.33 -18.20 -16.48
CA LEU A 409 17.01 -17.82 -17.72
C LEU A 409 18.26 -18.66 -17.99
N LEU A 410 19.07 -18.94 -16.96
CA LEU A 410 20.27 -19.77 -17.10
C LEU A 410 19.94 -21.16 -17.64
N ASN A 411 18.84 -21.77 -17.16
CA ASN A 411 18.42 -23.09 -17.61
C ASN A 411 18.03 -23.08 -19.09
N ILE A 412 17.33 -22.04 -19.52
CA ILE A 412 16.92 -21.86 -20.93
C ILE A 412 18.16 -21.64 -21.81
N TRP A 413 19.09 -20.78 -21.40
CA TRP A 413 20.34 -20.56 -22.13
C TRP A 413 21.20 -21.81 -22.27
N LYS A 414 21.22 -22.69 -21.26
CA LYS A 414 21.88 -24.00 -21.35
C LYS A 414 21.20 -24.91 -22.39
N SER A 415 19.87 -24.93 -22.44
CA SER A 415 19.10 -25.65 -23.47
C SER A 415 19.45 -25.13 -24.86
N PHE A 416 19.41 -23.80 -25.04
CA PHE A 416 19.76 -23.14 -26.29
C PHE A 416 21.19 -23.48 -26.76
N ALA A 417 22.19 -23.39 -25.87
CA ALA A 417 23.57 -23.73 -26.19
C ALA A 417 23.75 -25.21 -26.58
N SER A 418 23.00 -26.11 -25.94
CA SER A 418 23.01 -27.54 -26.28
C SER A 418 22.48 -27.77 -27.69
N LYS A 419 21.35 -27.14 -28.05
CA LYS A 419 20.75 -27.21 -29.40
C LYS A 419 21.71 -26.69 -30.49
N ILE A 420 22.39 -25.56 -30.23
CA ILE A 420 23.41 -25.01 -31.15
C ILE A 420 24.60 -25.98 -31.30
N SER A 421 25.02 -26.63 -30.21
CA SER A 421 26.13 -27.59 -30.27
C SER A 421 25.78 -28.82 -31.11
N GLN A 422 24.54 -29.33 -31.01
CA GLN A 422 24.05 -30.43 -31.83
C GLN A 422 24.01 -30.06 -33.33
N LEU A 423 23.57 -28.84 -33.63
CA LEU A 423 23.63 -28.22 -34.95
C LEU A 423 25.06 -28.25 -35.52
N GLY A 424 26.05 -27.81 -34.73
CA GLY A 424 27.46 -27.83 -35.12
C GLY A 424 28.03 -29.23 -35.34
N GLN A 425 27.64 -30.21 -34.52
CA GLN A 425 28.08 -31.61 -34.70
C GLN A 425 27.47 -32.26 -35.95
N ASN A 426 26.19 -32.01 -36.22
CA ASN A 426 25.53 -32.45 -37.46
C ASN A 426 26.21 -31.88 -38.71
N TYR A 427 26.78 -30.67 -38.60
CA TYR A 427 27.55 -30.03 -39.66
C TYR A 427 28.93 -30.67 -39.88
N ILE A 428 29.69 -30.94 -38.81
CA ILE A 428 31.01 -31.58 -38.90
C ILE A 428 30.88 -32.95 -39.59
N ASN A 429 29.84 -33.71 -39.26
CA ASN A 429 29.58 -35.03 -39.83
C ASN A 429 29.15 -35.00 -41.32
N LYS A 430 28.74 -33.85 -41.87
CA LYS A 430 28.33 -33.68 -43.28
C LYS A 430 29.39 -33.04 -44.18
N SER A 431 30.52 -32.56 -43.63
CA SER A 431 31.54 -31.86 -44.43
C SER A 431 32.24 -32.79 -45.45
N PRO A 432 32.31 -32.44 -46.75
CA PRO A 432 32.89 -33.30 -47.80
C PRO A 432 34.41 -33.53 -47.71
N ILE A 433 35.11 -32.76 -46.85
CA ILE A 433 36.57 -32.65 -46.85
C ILE A 433 37.27 -33.93 -46.34
N GLN A 434 36.54 -34.87 -45.74
CA GLN A 434 37.11 -36.16 -45.29
C GLN A 434 36.93 -37.34 -46.27
N ARG A 435 36.35 -37.14 -47.47
CA ARG A 435 36.45 -38.16 -48.52
C ARG A 435 37.81 -38.04 -49.21
N THR A 436 38.80 -38.64 -48.55
CA THR A 436 40.15 -38.88 -49.05
C THR A 436 40.19 -39.17 -50.55
N HIS A 437 41.08 -38.44 -51.24
CA HIS A 437 41.65 -38.84 -52.52
C HIS A 437 42.18 -40.27 -52.43
N THR A 438 41.37 -41.26 -52.80
CA THR A 438 41.85 -42.55 -53.27
C THR A 438 41.67 -42.54 -54.77
N ILE A 439 42.54 -41.81 -55.47
CA ILE A 439 42.70 -41.96 -56.91
C ILE A 439 43.32 -43.34 -57.09
N GLY A 440 42.48 -44.32 -57.42
CA GLY A 440 42.92 -45.63 -57.86
C GLY A 440 43.69 -45.48 -59.16
N LEU A 441 45.01 -45.67 -59.08
CA LEU A 441 45.85 -45.99 -60.22
C LEU A 441 45.34 -47.31 -60.83
N ARG A 442 44.62 -47.24 -61.95
CA ARG A 442 44.46 -48.38 -62.87
C ARG A 442 45.55 -48.28 -63.93
N LYS A 443 46.21 -49.43 -64.12
CA LYS A 443 47.31 -49.72 -65.05
C LYS A 443 47.01 -49.34 -66.48
#